data_AF-A0A7S3ER37-F1
#
_entry.id   AF-A0A7S3ER37-F1
#
_cell.length_a   1.000
_cell.length_b   1.000
_cell.length_c   1.000
_cell.angle_alpha   90.00
_cell.angle_beta   90.00
_cell.angle_gamma   90.00
#
_symmetry.space_group_name_H-M   'P 1'
#
loop_
_entity.id
_entity.type
_entity.pdbx_description
1 polymer ?
#
loop_
_entity_poly.entity_id
_entity_poly.type
_entity_poly.pdbx_seq_one_letter_code
_entity_poly.pdbx_strand_id
1 'polypeptide(L)'
;SFGGHPGESTGVQAGKPRAVRGARFIMQIHIGQCTLDQVELRSLIADLALSWSGRCYHPLGRNCNHFTAELSSRLNCRPPPSWVNTFSKSCLVHALLPLAECLARSFGVVSCEQQGDEPGMGGSRNGRASRGMHSLLQDSAALHKQRGNELYSKKDPAAALDPYRKGLAYLDHALGLCERGVAGSESFLPLLLELQLSLWANCAACLLKLARSLPPPGGTAADDSTQAPTQVPTQSQPATTDTLAGKPAAPRTHTGSGSRVSPHHAKDAVDGGAGHGDGADGADHGDGSGREQRGLDAVAEPCAPSNAAVVSNADVNAAAEREKQLQEVVSLCGRVLHADPSNAKALFRRGVAWRLLGELERARADLQAALGAEQAESDGGVDAPEQASHEQGGRLHEIKAELGLVRQLQKAELDREKDLYKRMLRQHT
;
A
#
# COMPACT_ATOMS: atom_id res chain seq x y z
N SER A 1 -7.39 20.51 16.37
CA SER A 1 -6.45 21.60 16.01
C SER A 1 -5.26 21.01 15.27
N PHE A 2 -4.38 21.84 14.73
CA PHE A 2 -3.07 21.42 14.22
C PHE A 2 -1.98 22.25 14.91
N GLY A 3 -0.94 21.60 15.41
CA GLY A 3 0.18 22.21 16.13
C GLY A 3 1.49 21.49 15.78
N GLY A 4 2.61 22.16 15.99
CA GLY A 4 3.91 21.61 15.64
C GLY A 4 4.53 20.72 16.72
N HIS A 5 5.55 19.96 16.32
CA HIS A 5 6.54 19.32 17.19
C HIS A 5 7.70 18.73 16.36
N PRO A 6 8.86 18.40 16.93
CA PRO A 6 10.01 17.89 16.17
C PRO A 6 9.84 16.45 15.61
N GLY A 7 8.95 15.63 16.18
CA GLY A 7 8.71 14.25 15.72
C GLY A 7 7.85 14.13 14.45
N GLU A 8 7.91 12.97 13.79
CA GLU A 8 7.16 12.69 12.54
C GLU A 8 5.68 12.33 12.75
N SER A 9 5.25 12.12 14.00
CA SER A 9 3.84 11.84 14.32
C SER A 9 2.89 12.94 13.80
N THR A 10 1.59 12.66 13.80
CA THR A 10 0.63 13.71 13.42
C THR A 10 0.69 14.92 14.37
N GLY A 11 0.66 16.12 13.79
CA GLY A 11 0.47 17.38 14.54
C GLY A 11 -1.00 17.71 14.74
N VAL A 12 -1.90 16.91 14.16
CA VAL A 12 -3.34 17.03 14.39
C VAL A 12 -3.65 16.57 15.81
N GLN A 13 -4.46 17.35 16.52
CA GLN A 13 -4.86 17.07 17.89
C GLN A 13 -6.39 17.12 18.01
N ALA A 14 -6.96 16.09 18.62
CA ALA A 14 -8.31 16.15 19.18
C ALA A 14 -8.28 17.03 20.44
N GLY A 15 -9.39 17.70 20.75
CA GLY A 15 -9.44 18.59 21.91
C GLY A 15 -10.81 19.21 22.14
N LYS A 16 -11.14 19.47 23.40
CA LYS A 16 -12.42 20.09 23.78
C LYS A 16 -12.47 21.54 23.26
N PRO A 17 -13.54 21.95 22.56
CA PRO A 17 -13.68 23.33 22.10
C PRO A 17 -13.51 24.33 23.26
N ARG A 18 -12.77 25.42 23.00
CA ARG A 18 -12.50 26.51 23.95
C ARG A 18 -11.59 26.14 25.16
N ALA A 19 -10.99 24.94 25.19
CA ALA A 19 -10.15 24.44 26.30
C ALA A 19 -8.63 24.45 26.03
N VAL A 20 -8.14 25.31 25.12
CA VAL A 20 -6.71 25.42 24.81
C VAL A 20 -6.00 26.23 25.90
N ARG A 21 -4.95 25.68 26.52
CA ARG A 21 -4.15 26.35 27.54
C ARG A 21 -3.44 27.58 26.94
N GLY A 22 -3.36 28.67 27.70
CA GLY A 22 -2.66 29.90 27.29
C GLY A 22 -3.38 30.76 26.24
N ALA A 23 -4.58 30.38 25.79
CA ALA A 23 -5.40 31.15 24.85
C ALA A 23 -6.75 31.56 25.46
N ARG A 24 -7.21 32.79 25.18
CA ARG A 24 -8.56 33.24 25.54
C ARG A 24 -9.49 33.06 24.34
N PHE A 25 -10.61 32.36 24.54
CA PHE A 25 -11.67 32.29 23.52
C PHE A 25 -12.26 33.68 23.25
N ILE A 26 -12.38 34.05 21.96
CA ILE A 26 -12.94 35.34 21.52
C ILE A 26 -14.34 35.15 20.94
N MET A 27 -14.48 34.32 19.90
CA MET A 27 -15.74 34.09 19.21
C MET A 27 -15.79 32.73 18.52
N GLN A 28 -17.00 32.33 18.11
CA GLN A 28 -17.26 31.15 17.28
C GLN A 28 -17.97 31.58 16.00
N ILE A 29 -17.58 31.02 14.86
CA ILE A 29 -18.11 31.39 13.54
C ILE A 29 -18.67 30.12 12.89
N HIS A 30 -19.93 30.17 12.46
CA HIS A 30 -20.57 29.05 11.78
C HIS A 30 -20.20 29.05 10.29
N ILE A 31 -19.47 28.03 9.85
CA ILE A 31 -18.98 27.89 8.48
C ILE A 31 -19.81 26.93 7.61
N GLY A 32 -20.65 26.09 8.19
CA GLY A 32 -21.45 25.10 7.48
C GLY A 32 -21.78 23.89 8.35
N GLN A 33 -22.49 22.93 7.76
CA GLN A 33 -22.79 21.62 8.34
C GLN A 33 -22.16 20.55 7.45
N CYS A 34 -21.49 19.56 8.04
CA CYS A 34 -20.99 18.41 7.29
C CYS A 34 -22.10 17.36 7.12
N THR A 35 -22.17 16.73 5.94
CA THR A 35 -23.09 15.62 5.65
C THR A 35 -22.49 14.24 5.89
N LEU A 36 -21.19 14.17 6.17
CA LEU A 36 -20.47 12.92 6.45
C LEU A 36 -20.96 12.27 7.74
N ASP A 37 -20.99 10.93 7.76
CA ASP A 37 -21.29 10.18 8.97
C ASP A 37 -20.09 10.17 9.97
N GLN A 38 -20.28 9.53 11.12
CA GLN A 38 -19.24 9.52 12.17
C GLN A 38 -18.00 8.68 11.83
N VAL A 39 -18.10 7.73 10.89
CA VAL A 39 -17.02 6.84 10.43
C VAL A 39 -16.26 7.50 9.28
N GLU A 40 -16.98 8.08 8.33
CA GLU A 40 -16.44 8.91 7.24
C GLU A 40 -15.66 10.12 7.79
N LEU A 41 -16.26 10.85 8.74
CA LEU A 41 -15.62 12.00 9.39
C LEU A 41 -14.32 11.60 10.12
N ARG A 42 -14.31 10.48 10.85
CA ARG A 42 -13.09 9.97 11.50
C ARG A 42 -12.03 9.58 10.48
N SER A 43 -12.42 8.88 9.42
CA SER A 43 -11.52 8.46 8.34
C SER A 43 -10.89 9.66 7.62
N LEU A 44 -11.68 10.71 7.37
CA LEU A 44 -11.20 11.98 6.82
C LEU A 44 -10.18 12.66 7.74
N ILE A 45 -10.45 12.69 9.05
CA ILE A 45 -9.54 13.27 10.04
C ILE A 45 -8.25 12.44 10.14
N ALA A 46 -8.32 11.11 10.02
CA ALA A 46 -7.16 10.24 9.97
C ALA A 46 -6.31 10.47 8.70
N ASP A 47 -6.94 10.64 7.54
CA ASP A 47 -6.25 10.98 6.28
C ASP A 47 -5.55 12.34 6.33
N LEU A 48 -6.18 13.33 6.96
CA LEU A 48 -5.51 14.61 7.26
C LEU A 48 -4.39 14.42 8.30
N ALA A 49 -4.55 13.55 9.29
CA ALA A 49 -3.52 13.31 10.30
C ALA A 49 -2.21 12.73 9.69
N LEU A 50 -2.30 11.90 8.65
CA LEU A 50 -1.13 11.39 7.90
C LEU A 50 -0.36 12.53 7.21
N SER A 51 -1.08 13.39 6.48
CA SER A 51 -0.45 14.46 5.68
C SER A 51 0.02 15.66 6.50
N TRP A 52 -0.52 15.87 7.70
CA TRP A 52 -0.20 16.97 8.61
C TRP A 52 0.62 16.49 9.84
N SER A 53 1.88 16.10 9.61
CA SER A 53 2.83 15.81 10.69
C SER A 53 3.19 17.06 11.50
N GLY A 54 3.56 16.94 12.78
CA GLY A 54 3.93 18.12 13.56
C GLY A 54 5.23 18.76 13.09
N ARG A 55 6.14 17.99 12.47
CA ARG A 55 7.38 18.50 11.89
C ARG A 55 7.14 19.48 10.73
N CYS A 56 6.03 19.35 10.00
CA CYS A 56 5.69 20.27 8.91
C CYS A 56 4.96 21.56 9.36
N TYR A 57 4.78 21.78 10.67
CA TYR A 57 4.17 23.02 11.16
C TYR A 57 5.11 24.21 10.92
N HIS A 58 4.63 25.20 10.18
CA HIS A 58 5.32 26.47 9.97
C HIS A 58 4.37 27.63 10.31
N PRO A 59 4.71 28.54 11.27
CA PRO A 59 3.80 29.60 11.73
C PRO A 59 3.19 30.47 10.62
N LEU A 60 3.93 30.65 9.51
CA LEU A 60 3.52 31.47 8.37
C LEU A 60 2.98 30.66 7.19
N GLY A 61 3.62 29.52 6.87
CA GLY A 61 3.33 28.76 5.63
C GLY A 61 2.43 27.54 5.81
N ARG A 62 2.34 26.99 7.03
CA ARG A 62 1.61 25.75 7.31
C ARG A 62 1.23 25.68 8.78
N ASN A 63 0.23 26.47 9.16
CA ASN A 63 -0.21 26.64 10.55
C ASN A 63 -1.64 26.10 10.77
N CYS A 64 -2.17 26.28 11.99
CA CYS A 64 -3.52 25.87 12.37
C CYS A 64 -4.65 26.44 11.48
N ASN A 65 -4.49 27.65 10.93
CA ASN A 65 -5.48 28.27 10.05
C ASN A 65 -5.50 27.62 8.66
N HIS A 66 -4.33 27.23 8.14
CA HIS A 66 -4.22 26.48 6.88
C HIS A 66 -4.86 25.10 7.01
N PHE A 67 -4.61 24.39 8.12
CA PHE A 67 -5.29 23.12 8.44
C PHE A 67 -6.81 23.31 8.53
N THR A 68 -7.27 24.37 9.18
CA THR A 68 -8.71 24.66 9.30
C THR A 68 -9.34 24.96 7.94
N ALA A 69 -8.63 25.61 7.02
CA ALA A 69 -9.11 25.86 5.66
C ALA A 69 -9.24 24.57 4.84
N GLU A 70 -8.22 23.70 4.86
CA GLU A 70 -8.26 22.38 4.22
C GLU A 70 -9.38 21.52 4.79
N LEU A 71 -9.48 21.41 6.12
CA LEU A 71 -10.54 20.66 6.80
C LEU A 71 -11.94 21.21 6.44
N SER A 72 -12.12 22.53 6.42
CA SER A 72 -13.40 23.14 6.01
C SER A 72 -13.76 22.76 4.58
N SER A 73 -12.80 22.80 3.66
CA SER A 73 -13.02 22.43 2.25
C SER A 73 -13.36 20.94 2.10
N ARG A 74 -12.68 20.06 2.85
CA ARG A 74 -12.93 18.61 2.86
C ARG A 74 -14.28 18.23 3.49
N LEU A 75 -14.82 19.07 4.36
CA LEU A 75 -16.14 18.95 4.96
C LEU A 75 -17.24 19.65 4.14
N ASN A 76 -16.94 20.09 2.92
CA ASN A 76 -17.82 20.87 2.04
C ASN A 76 -18.42 22.13 2.71
N CYS A 77 -17.70 22.68 3.68
CA CYS A 77 -18.07 23.89 4.42
C CYS A 77 -17.44 25.14 3.80
N ARG A 78 -17.94 26.32 4.18
CA ARG A 78 -17.34 27.60 3.75
C ARG A 78 -15.92 27.74 4.32
N PRO A 79 -14.99 28.38 3.61
CA PRO A 79 -13.65 28.61 4.13
C PRO A 79 -13.68 29.52 5.38
N PRO A 80 -12.70 29.42 6.28
CA PRO A 80 -12.53 30.37 7.38
C PRO A 80 -12.43 31.81 6.87
N PRO A 81 -12.94 32.81 7.62
CA PRO A 81 -12.88 34.20 7.18
C PRO A 81 -11.46 34.65 6.86
N SER A 82 -11.30 35.39 5.76
CA SER A 82 -9.99 35.80 5.23
C SER A 82 -9.11 36.51 6.26
N TRP A 83 -9.73 37.28 7.15
CA TRP A 83 -9.07 38.06 8.20
C TRP A 83 -8.38 37.22 9.29
N VAL A 84 -8.81 35.96 9.50
CA VAL A 84 -8.28 35.08 10.57
C VAL A 84 -6.80 34.75 10.36
N ASN A 85 -6.35 34.73 9.10
CA ASN A 85 -4.97 34.41 8.72
C ASN A 85 -4.29 35.57 7.97
N THR A 86 -4.70 36.82 8.19
CA THR A 86 -4.11 38.00 7.51
C THR A 86 -2.61 38.13 7.79
N PHE A 87 -2.17 37.85 9.03
CA PHE A 87 -0.76 38.00 9.40
C PHE A 87 0.16 37.16 8.50
N SER A 88 -0.22 35.90 8.21
CA SER A 88 0.59 35.02 7.36
C SER A 88 0.51 35.35 5.86
N LYS A 89 -0.42 36.24 5.47
CA LYS A 89 -0.65 36.69 4.09
C LYS A 89 -0.15 38.12 3.84
N SER A 90 0.41 38.78 4.85
CA SER A 90 0.86 40.17 4.77
C SER A 90 2.25 40.25 4.12
N CYS A 91 2.45 41.23 3.24
CA CYS A 91 3.77 41.49 2.63
C CYS A 91 4.84 41.87 3.67
N LEU A 92 4.44 42.34 4.87
CA LEU A 92 5.35 42.58 6.00
C LEU A 92 6.06 41.31 6.48
N VAL A 93 5.53 40.11 6.15
CA VAL A 93 6.16 38.83 6.48
C VAL A 93 7.54 38.69 5.82
N HIS A 94 7.77 39.24 4.63
CA HIS A 94 9.10 39.19 4.01
C HIS A 94 10.14 40.07 4.73
N ALA A 95 9.73 41.23 5.25
CA ALA A 95 10.60 42.10 6.04
C ALA A 95 10.87 41.55 7.45
N LEU A 96 9.90 40.83 8.02
CA LEU A 96 9.99 40.20 9.34
C LEU A 96 10.44 38.74 9.30
N LEU A 97 10.72 38.16 8.12
CA LEU A 97 11.03 36.74 7.96
C LEU A 97 12.26 36.29 8.78
N PRO A 98 13.38 37.03 8.81
CA PRO A 98 14.53 36.68 9.67
C PRO A 98 14.19 36.73 11.16
N LEU A 99 13.32 37.66 11.58
CA LEU A 99 12.81 37.77 12.94
C LEU A 99 11.83 36.63 13.26
N ALA A 100 10.96 36.25 12.32
CA ALA A 100 10.02 35.15 12.47
C ALA A 100 10.72 33.79 12.52
N GLU A 101 11.80 33.59 11.74
CA GLU A 101 12.66 32.41 11.82
C GLU A 101 13.46 32.37 13.13
N CYS A 102 13.98 33.50 13.60
CA CYS A 102 14.59 33.59 14.93
C CYS A 102 13.58 33.28 16.03
N LEU A 103 12.36 33.84 16.00
CA LEU A 103 11.33 33.56 16.99
C LEU A 103 10.83 32.11 16.91
N ALA A 104 10.70 31.52 15.71
CA ALA A 104 10.36 30.11 15.52
C ALA A 104 11.45 29.15 16.04
N ARG A 105 12.72 29.57 16.02
CA ARG A 105 13.84 28.86 16.67
C ARG A 105 13.85 29.08 18.19
N SER A 106 13.59 30.30 18.67
CA SER A 106 13.71 30.69 20.08
C SER A 106 12.54 30.26 20.97
N PHE A 107 11.31 30.20 20.45
CA PHE A 107 10.15 29.75 21.25
C PHE A 107 10.08 28.23 21.40
N GLY A 108 10.96 27.48 20.72
CA GLY A 108 10.75 26.07 20.45
C GLY A 108 9.43 25.85 19.68
N VAL A 109 9.08 24.58 19.48
CA VAL A 109 7.78 24.30 18.87
C VAL A 109 6.72 24.38 19.96
N VAL A 110 5.94 25.46 19.97
CA VAL A 110 4.84 25.70 20.93
C VAL A 110 3.84 24.56 20.82
N SER A 111 4.01 23.57 21.69
CA SER A 111 3.07 22.49 21.86
C SER A 111 1.85 23.07 22.54
N CYS A 112 0.70 23.02 21.87
CA CYS A 112 -0.59 23.24 22.51
C CYS A 112 -0.83 22.10 23.51
N GLU A 113 -0.29 22.25 24.72
CA GLU A 113 -0.71 21.46 25.85
C GLU A 113 -2.19 21.74 26.10
N GLN A 114 -2.99 20.69 26.01
CA GLN A 114 -4.39 20.77 26.40
C GLN A 114 -4.50 20.38 27.86
N GLN A 115 -5.52 20.92 28.52
CA GLN A 115 -5.88 20.47 29.86
C GLN A 115 -6.28 18.99 29.75
N GLY A 116 -5.54 18.11 30.44
CA GLY A 116 -5.91 16.70 30.52
C GLY A 116 -7.31 16.56 31.11
N ASP A 117 -8.01 15.47 30.76
CA ASP A 117 -9.26 15.12 31.43
C ASP A 117 -8.96 14.86 32.91
N GLU A 118 -9.19 15.85 33.76
CA GLU A 118 -9.30 15.66 35.21
C GLU A 118 -10.29 14.51 35.47
N PRO A 119 -9.95 13.51 36.30
CA PRO A 119 -10.81 12.38 36.57
C PRO A 119 -12.05 12.83 37.38
N GLY A 120 -13.06 13.32 36.66
CA GLY A 120 -14.29 13.82 37.22
C GLY A 120 -15.02 12.73 38.01
N MET A 121 -15.02 12.85 39.33
CA MET A 121 -15.96 12.14 40.20
C MET A 121 -17.39 12.53 39.81
N GLY A 122 -18.01 11.73 38.94
CA GLY A 122 -19.34 11.98 38.39
C GLY A 122 -19.84 10.80 37.58
N GLY A 123 -20.58 9.90 38.23
CA GLY A 123 -21.05 8.67 37.59
C GLY A 123 -22.02 8.92 36.44
N SER A 124 -21.60 8.62 35.21
CA SER A 124 -22.50 8.44 34.07
C SER A 124 -22.01 7.29 33.19
N ARG A 125 -22.66 6.12 33.34
CA ARG A 125 -22.22 4.83 32.79
C ARG A 125 -22.28 4.70 31.24
N ASN A 126 -22.58 5.76 30.49
CA ASN A 126 -22.67 5.72 29.02
C ASN A 126 -22.06 6.94 28.29
N GLY A 127 -21.34 7.83 28.98
CA GLY A 127 -20.63 8.94 28.34
C GLY A 127 -19.24 8.51 27.84
N ARG A 128 -19.07 8.21 26.54
CA ARG A 128 -17.73 8.06 25.96
C ARG A 128 -17.00 9.42 26.03
N ALA A 129 -15.96 9.50 26.87
CA ALA A 129 -15.01 10.61 26.87
C ALA A 129 -14.43 10.84 25.47
N SER A 130 -13.92 12.04 25.19
CA SER A 130 -13.37 12.36 23.87
C SER A 130 -12.09 11.56 23.60
N ARG A 131 -12.25 10.39 22.99
CA ARG A 131 -11.19 9.54 22.45
C ARG A 131 -10.19 10.41 21.67
N GLY A 132 -8.96 10.48 22.19
CA GLY A 132 -7.86 11.25 21.60
C GLY A 132 -7.41 10.68 20.24
N MET A 133 -6.43 11.34 19.61
CA MET A 133 -5.99 10.94 18.26
C MET A 133 -5.46 9.51 18.17
N HIS A 134 -4.86 8.96 19.23
CA HIS A 134 -4.48 7.54 19.29
C HIS A 134 -5.66 6.62 18.99
N SER A 135 -6.78 6.82 19.69
CA SER A 135 -7.97 5.99 19.53
C SER A 135 -8.69 6.26 18.20
N LEU A 136 -8.65 7.48 17.66
CA LEU A 136 -9.18 7.76 16.32
C LEU A 136 -8.37 7.02 15.25
N LEU A 137 -7.03 7.11 15.29
CA LEU A 137 -6.14 6.42 14.35
C LEU A 137 -6.25 4.89 14.49
N GLN A 138 -6.39 4.37 15.71
CA GLN A 138 -6.64 2.96 15.98
C GLN A 138 -7.99 2.49 15.42
N ASP A 139 -9.08 3.22 15.69
CA ASP A 139 -10.43 2.91 15.18
C ASP A 139 -10.41 2.93 13.62
N SER A 140 -9.72 3.89 13.00
CA SER A 140 -9.53 3.97 11.55
C SER A 140 -8.65 2.85 10.98
N ALA A 141 -7.59 2.43 11.67
CA ALA A 141 -6.76 1.29 11.28
C ALA A 141 -7.55 -0.03 11.33
N ALA A 142 -8.38 -0.21 12.36
CA ALA A 142 -9.25 -1.37 12.50
C ALA A 142 -10.31 -1.44 11.39
N LEU A 143 -10.93 -0.32 11.02
CA LEU A 143 -11.84 -0.22 9.88
C LEU A 143 -11.14 -0.60 8.56
N HIS A 144 -9.92 -0.11 8.36
CA HIS A 144 -9.13 -0.43 7.17
C HIS A 144 -8.70 -1.90 7.11
N LYS A 145 -8.38 -2.52 8.26
CA LYS A 145 -8.18 -3.97 8.38
C LYS A 145 -9.44 -4.74 7.99
N GLN A 146 -10.62 -4.33 8.48
CA GLN A 146 -11.88 -4.98 8.13
C GLN A 146 -12.15 -4.91 6.61
N ARG A 147 -12.01 -3.72 6.01
CA ARG A 147 -12.17 -3.54 4.55
C ARG A 147 -11.19 -4.39 3.74
N GLY A 148 -9.94 -4.51 4.20
CA GLY A 148 -8.96 -5.42 3.59
C GLY A 148 -9.39 -6.89 3.71
N ASN A 149 -9.89 -7.33 4.87
CA ASN A 149 -10.38 -8.68 5.09
C ASN A 149 -11.56 -9.02 4.15
N GLU A 150 -12.48 -8.08 3.93
CA GLU A 150 -13.62 -8.24 3.03
C GLU A 150 -13.19 -8.43 1.56
N LEU A 151 -12.20 -7.66 1.10
CA LEU A 151 -11.63 -7.78 -0.25
C LEU A 151 -10.82 -9.08 -0.41
N TYR A 152 -10.04 -9.44 0.60
CA TYR A 152 -9.28 -10.69 0.62
C TYR A 152 -10.21 -11.92 0.61
N SER A 153 -11.34 -11.86 1.30
CA SER A 153 -12.39 -12.88 1.29
C SER A 153 -13.05 -13.04 -0.10
N LYS A 154 -13.14 -11.96 -0.88
CA LYS A 154 -13.56 -11.98 -2.29
C LYS A 154 -12.47 -12.50 -3.25
N LYS A 155 -11.37 -13.03 -2.71
CA LYS A 155 -10.19 -13.56 -3.43
C LYS A 155 -9.41 -12.51 -4.24
N ASP A 156 -9.51 -11.23 -3.89
CA ASP A 156 -8.72 -10.15 -4.48
C ASP A 156 -7.62 -9.67 -3.51
N PRO A 157 -6.41 -10.29 -3.53
CA PRO A 157 -5.29 -9.86 -2.70
C PRO A 157 -4.66 -8.54 -3.16
N ALA A 158 -4.88 -8.11 -4.40
CA ALA A 158 -4.35 -6.84 -4.91
C ALA A 158 -5.12 -5.67 -4.29
N ALA A 159 -6.45 -5.67 -4.40
CA ALA A 159 -7.29 -4.63 -3.81
C ALA A 159 -7.27 -4.67 -2.27
N ALA A 160 -7.02 -5.83 -1.64
CA ALA A 160 -6.91 -5.95 -0.19
C ALA A 160 -5.64 -5.30 0.40
N LEU A 161 -4.56 -5.20 -0.37
CA LEU A 161 -3.25 -4.75 0.12
C LEU A 161 -3.25 -3.25 0.50
N ASP A 162 -3.91 -2.40 -0.29
CA ASP A 162 -3.96 -0.96 -0.07
C ASP A 162 -4.67 -0.57 1.24
N PRO A 163 -5.86 -1.11 1.59
CA PRO A 163 -6.44 -0.93 2.92
C PRO A 163 -5.52 -1.33 4.06
N TYR A 164 -4.82 -2.47 3.97
CA TYR A 164 -3.91 -2.90 5.03
C TYR A 164 -2.72 -1.94 5.20
N ARG A 165 -2.08 -1.53 4.09
CA ARG A 165 -0.98 -0.54 4.10
C ARG A 165 -1.44 0.81 4.67
N LYS A 166 -2.64 1.27 4.31
CA LYS A 166 -3.23 2.49 4.88
C LYS A 166 -3.54 2.36 6.37
N GLY A 167 -3.97 1.18 6.82
CA GLY A 167 -4.11 0.87 8.24
C GLY A 167 -2.79 0.93 9.01
N LEU A 168 -1.70 0.40 8.44
CA LEU A 168 -0.36 0.49 9.03
C LEU A 168 0.12 1.93 9.15
N ALA A 169 -0.08 2.76 8.12
CA ALA A 169 0.28 4.18 8.17
C ALA A 169 -0.40 4.92 9.33
N TYR A 170 -1.68 4.66 9.61
CA TYR A 170 -2.34 5.25 10.79
C TYR A 170 -1.72 4.78 12.11
N LEU A 171 -1.32 3.50 12.21
CA LEU A 171 -0.67 2.97 13.42
C LEU A 171 0.71 3.56 13.64
N ASP A 172 1.51 3.77 12.59
CA ASP A 172 2.84 4.37 12.72
C ASP A 172 2.72 5.82 13.28
N HIS A 173 1.72 6.58 12.84
CA HIS A 173 1.41 7.89 13.45
C HIS A 173 0.86 7.78 14.88
N ALA A 174 0.10 6.73 15.22
CA ALA A 174 -0.42 6.52 16.58
C ALA A 174 0.67 6.10 17.58
N LEU A 175 1.60 5.23 17.16
CA LEU A 175 2.76 4.80 17.94
C LEU A 175 3.71 5.98 18.19
N GLY A 176 3.99 6.80 17.16
CA GLY A 176 4.77 8.03 17.32
C GLY A 176 4.12 9.08 18.24
N LEU A 177 2.82 8.97 18.53
CA LEU A 177 2.17 9.75 19.60
C LEU A 177 2.32 9.09 20.99
N CYS A 178 2.48 7.76 21.08
CA CYS A 178 2.79 7.06 22.35
C CYS A 178 4.22 7.33 22.81
N GLU A 179 5.21 7.24 21.91
CA GLU A 179 6.64 7.48 22.19
C GLU A 179 6.93 8.86 22.80
N ARG A 180 6.02 9.81 22.58
CA ARG A 180 6.12 11.20 23.08
C ARG A 180 5.54 11.41 24.47
N GLY A 181 5.11 10.35 25.16
CA GLY A 181 4.61 10.44 26.53
C GLY A 181 3.33 11.28 26.68
N VAL A 182 2.47 11.30 25.66
CA VAL A 182 1.17 11.98 25.75
C VAL A 182 0.35 11.31 26.85
N ALA A 183 -0.14 12.08 27.83
CA ALA A 183 -0.79 11.53 29.01
C ALA A 183 -1.89 10.51 28.66
N GLY A 184 -1.81 9.31 29.24
CA GLY A 184 -2.73 8.21 28.95
C GLY A 184 -2.42 7.39 27.69
N SER A 185 -1.34 7.64 26.95
CA SER A 185 -1.02 6.90 25.73
C SER A 185 -0.46 5.48 25.95
N GLU A 186 0.14 5.20 27.11
CA GLU A 186 0.77 3.91 27.40
C GLU A 186 -0.23 2.75 27.43
N SER A 187 -1.46 2.99 27.90
CA SER A 187 -2.52 1.96 27.93
C SER A 187 -3.01 1.54 26.55
N PHE A 188 -2.73 2.32 25.49
CA PHE A 188 -3.07 1.96 24.11
C PHE A 188 -1.98 1.12 23.42
N LEU A 189 -0.74 1.17 23.91
CA LEU A 189 0.40 0.55 23.23
C LEU A 189 0.22 -0.95 22.94
N PRO A 190 -0.28 -1.80 23.87
CA PRO A 190 -0.51 -3.22 23.57
C PRO A 190 -1.51 -3.44 22.44
N LEU A 191 -2.63 -2.70 22.42
CA LEU A 191 -3.67 -2.83 21.40
C LEU A 191 -3.23 -2.30 20.03
N LEU A 192 -2.38 -1.27 20.01
CA LEU A 192 -1.77 -0.78 18.76
C LEU A 192 -0.82 -1.81 18.17
N LEU A 193 0.05 -2.43 18.99
CA LEU A 193 0.99 -3.46 18.56
C LEU A 193 0.28 -4.74 18.08
N GLU A 194 -0.74 -5.22 18.79
CA GLU A 194 -1.56 -6.37 18.36
C GLU A 194 -2.19 -6.11 16.98
N LEU A 195 -2.76 -4.92 16.77
CA LEU A 195 -3.34 -4.54 15.50
C LEU A 195 -2.28 -4.44 14.40
N GLN A 196 -1.09 -3.90 14.70
CA GLN A 196 0.05 -3.78 13.77
C GLN A 196 0.57 -5.15 13.33
N LEU A 197 0.77 -6.09 14.26
CA LEU A 197 1.16 -7.48 14.00
C LEU A 197 0.15 -8.17 13.06
N SER A 198 -1.15 -8.01 13.34
CA SER A 198 -2.20 -8.58 12.52
C SER A 198 -2.25 -7.99 11.10
N LEU A 199 -1.91 -6.71 10.93
CA LEU A 199 -1.83 -6.05 9.63
C LEU A 199 -0.59 -6.49 8.84
N TRP A 200 0.58 -6.62 9.47
CA TRP A 200 1.77 -7.19 8.80
C TRP A 200 1.52 -8.63 8.31
N ALA A 201 0.90 -9.46 9.15
CA ALA A 201 0.52 -10.81 8.77
C ALA A 201 -0.43 -10.82 7.55
N ASN A 202 -1.42 -9.92 7.52
CA ASN A 202 -2.36 -9.79 6.39
C ASN A 202 -1.69 -9.27 5.10
N CYS A 203 -0.82 -8.25 5.19
CA CYS A 203 0.00 -7.80 4.07
C CYS A 203 0.85 -8.93 3.50
N ALA A 204 1.56 -9.67 4.35
CA ALA A 204 2.38 -10.82 3.95
C ALA A 204 1.56 -11.92 3.26
N ALA A 205 0.32 -12.17 3.70
CA ALA A 205 -0.59 -13.10 3.03
C ALA A 205 -0.97 -12.66 1.61
N CYS A 206 -1.21 -11.36 1.41
CA CYS A 206 -1.56 -10.80 0.10
C CYS A 206 -0.35 -10.83 -0.85
N LEU A 207 0.79 -10.33 -0.39
CA LEU A 207 2.03 -10.29 -1.16
C LEU A 207 2.49 -11.70 -1.58
N LEU A 208 2.38 -12.70 -0.69
CA LEU A 208 2.73 -14.08 -1.05
C LEU A 208 1.81 -14.66 -2.12
N LYS A 209 0.51 -14.33 -2.11
CA LYS A 209 -0.43 -14.73 -3.17
C LYS A 209 -0.11 -14.05 -4.50
N LEU A 210 0.19 -12.75 -4.47
CA LEU A 210 0.57 -11.98 -5.66
C LEU A 210 1.88 -12.51 -6.26
N ALA A 211 2.90 -12.74 -5.44
CA ALA A 211 4.18 -13.32 -5.86
C ALA A 211 4.05 -14.73 -6.47
N ARG A 212 3.13 -15.58 -5.97
CA ARG A 212 2.82 -16.89 -6.57
C ARG A 212 2.13 -16.79 -7.94
N SER A 213 1.46 -15.67 -8.24
CA SER A 213 0.82 -15.43 -9.55
C SER A 213 1.75 -14.88 -10.63
N LEU A 214 2.93 -14.36 -10.24
CA LEU A 214 3.95 -13.87 -11.16
C LEU A 214 4.84 -15.02 -11.67
N PRO A 215 5.30 -14.98 -12.93
CA PRO A 215 6.12 -16.04 -13.52
C PRO A 215 7.44 -16.23 -12.74
N PRO A 216 8.00 -17.45 -12.71
CA PRO A 216 9.31 -17.70 -12.13
C PRO A 216 10.42 -17.12 -13.02
N PRO A 217 11.58 -16.75 -12.45
CA PRO A 217 12.75 -16.39 -13.25
C PRO A 217 13.16 -17.55 -14.16
N GLY A 218 13.35 -17.26 -15.46
CA GLY A 218 13.73 -18.26 -16.47
C GLY A 218 12.58 -18.78 -17.35
N GLY A 219 11.34 -18.30 -17.20
CA GLY A 219 10.31 -18.41 -18.25
C GLY A 219 9.69 -19.80 -18.45
N THR A 220 9.94 -20.77 -17.58
CA THR A 220 9.23 -22.06 -17.62
C THR A 220 8.06 -22.08 -16.64
N ALA A 221 6.85 -21.92 -17.16
CA ALA A 221 5.64 -22.36 -16.47
C ALA A 221 5.64 -23.91 -16.44
N ALA A 222 6.24 -24.49 -15.40
CA ALA A 222 6.03 -25.90 -15.09
C ALA A 222 4.61 -26.07 -14.54
N ASP A 223 3.85 -27.00 -15.12
CA ASP A 223 2.45 -27.26 -14.79
C ASP A 223 2.24 -27.50 -13.29
N ASP A 224 1.62 -26.55 -12.59
CA ASP A 224 0.95 -26.80 -11.31
C ASP A 224 -0.50 -27.25 -11.58
N SER A 225 -0.63 -28.35 -12.32
CA SER A 225 -1.91 -28.97 -12.67
C SER A 225 -2.44 -29.87 -11.55
N THR A 226 -2.49 -29.33 -10.32
CA THR A 226 -3.16 -29.98 -9.18
C THR A 226 -4.62 -29.52 -9.06
N GLN A 227 -5.41 -29.70 -10.12
CA GLN A 227 -6.87 -29.68 -10.03
C GLN A 227 -7.43 -31.09 -10.22
N ALA A 228 -8.20 -31.55 -9.24
CA ALA A 228 -8.85 -32.86 -9.29
C ALA A 228 -9.88 -32.93 -10.44
N PRO A 229 -10.02 -34.09 -11.13
CA PRO A 229 -10.86 -34.19 -12.31
C PRO A 229 -12.34 -34.14 -11.94
N THR A 230 -13.00 -33.02 -12.22
CA THR A 230 -14.47 -32.93 -12.18
C THR A 230 -15.04 -33.72 -13.37
N GLN A 231 -15.71 -34.83 -13.08
CA GLN A 231 -16.40 -35.62 -14.09
C GLN A 231 -17.58 -34.83 -14.67
N VAL A 232 -17.61 -34.64 -15.98
CA VAL A 232 -18.78 -34.15 -16.71
C VAL A 232 -19.62 -35.35 -17.15
N PRO A 233 -20.89 -35.48 -16.73
CA PRO A 233 -21.72 -36.60 -17.14
C PRO A 233 -22.28 -36.39 -18.56
N THR A 234 -21.91 -37.30 -19.46
CA THR A 234 -22.51 -37.41 -20.79
C THR A 234 -23.95 -37.94 -20.69
N GLN A 235 -24.93 -37.22 -21.22
CA GLN A 235 -26.25 -37.77 -21.56
C GLN A 235 -26.69 -37.32 -22.96
N SER A 236 -27.52 -38.14 -23.59
CA SER A 236 -27.63 -38.27 -25.04
C SER A 236 -29.06 -38.14 -25.57
N GLN A 237 -29.23 -37.33 -26.63
CA GLN A 237 -30.29 -37.39 -27.65
C GLN A 237 -31.75 -37.13 -27.21
N PRO A 238 -32.73 -36.99 -28.15
CA PRO A 238 -32.66 -36.78 -29.61
C PRO A 238 -33.39 -35.51 -30.10
N ALA A 239 -33.50 -35.31 -31.42
CA ALA A 239 -34.23 -34.22 -32.08
C ALA A 239 -35.52 -34.69 -32.79
N THR A 240 -36.56 -33.83 -32.82
CA THR A 240 -37.74 -33.94 -33.73
C THR A 240 -38.37 -32.56 -34.04
N THR A 241 -38.27 -32.14 -35.31
CA THR A 241 -39.28 -31.52 -36.21
C THR A 241 -40.36 -30.49 -35.76
N ASP A 242 -40.56 -29.49 -36.65
CA ASP A 242 -41.83 -28.80 -37.02
C ASP A 242 -42.47 -27.75 -36.05
N THR A 243 -43.14 -26.65 -36.49
CA THR A 243 -43.39 -26.07 -37.84
C THR A 243 -43.84 -24.57 -37.79
N LEU A 244 -43.55 -23.82 -38.88
CA LEU A 244 -44.06 -22.51 -39.40
C LEU A 244 -44.95 -21.52 -38.59
N ALA A 245 -44.56 -20.23 -38.61
CA ALA A 245 -45.33 -19.00 -38.99
C ALA A 245 -44.67 -17.72 -38.36
N GLY A 246 -44.69 -16.49 -38.89
CA GLY A 246 -45.16 -15.91 -40.16
C GLY A 246 -44.70 -14.42 -40.29
N LYS A 247 -44.59 -13.89 -41.52
CA LYS A 247 -44.22 -12.49 -41.92
C LYS A 247 -45.47 -11.55 -41.89
N PRO A 248 -45.45 -10.24 -42.29
CA PRO A 248 -44.37 -9.34 -42.78
C PRO A 248 -44.36 -7.88 -42.20
N ALA A 249 -43.60 -6.99 -42.85
CA ALA A 249 -43.28 -5.58 -42.54
C ALA A 249 -44.33 -4.49 -42.87
N ALA A 250 -44.09 -3.25 -42.41
CA ALA A 250 -44.73 -1.98 -42.83
C ALA A 250 -43.80 -0.74 -42.61
N PRO A 251 -44.05 0.47 -43.19
CA PRO A 251 -42.99 1.43 -43.55
C PRO A 251 -43.11 2.91 -43.05
N ARG A 252 -42.12 3.73 -43.47
CA ARG A 252 -42.08 5.20 -43.80
C ARG A 252 -43.44 5.97 -43.88
N THR A 253 -43.62 7.30 -43.64
CA THR A 253 -42.76 8.51 -43.51
C THR A 253 -43.57 9.81 -43.22
N HIS A 254 -42.94 10.87 -42.64
CA HIS A 254 -43.28 12.34 -42.71
C HIS A 254 -44.65 12.83 -42.12
N THR A 255 -44.91 14.08 -41.67
CA THR A 255 -44.31 15.47 -41.68
C THR A 255 -44.44 16.15 -40.28
N GLY A 256 -44.08 17.42 -39.96
CA GLY A 256 -43.20 18.42 -40.61
C GLY A 256 -43.50 19.94 -40.46
N SER A 257 -43.73 20.54 -39.27
CA SER A 257 -43.92 22.02 -39.06
C SER A 257 -43.69 22.46 -37.59
N GLY A 258 -43.11 23.62 -37.20
CA GLY A 258 -42.37 24.65 -37.96
C GLY A 258 -42.40 26.11 -37.40
N SER A 259 -41.34 26.59 -36.72
CA SER A 259 -40.89 28.03 -36.55
C SER A 259 -39.63 28.09 -35.65
N ARG A 260 -38.44 28.61 -36.04
CA ARG A 260 -37.97 30.02 -36.23
C ARG A 260 -37.94 30.82 -34.90
N VAL A 261 -36.89 31.55 -34.47
CA VAL A 261 -35.83 32.37 -35.14
C VAL A 261 -34.47 32.34 -34.36
N SER A 262 -33.34 32.72 -34.98
CA SER A 262 -31.93 32.76 -34.46
C SER A 262 -31.42 34.21 -34.20
N PRO A 263 -30.10 34.59 -34.20
CA PRO A 263 -28.79 33.95 -33.86
C PRO A 263 -27.85 34.86 -32.97
N HIS A 264 -26.55 34.52 -32.86
CA HIS A 264 -25.31 35.34 -32.61
C HIS A 264 -24.39 34.80 -31.46
N HIS A 265 -23.05 34.88 -31.46
CA HIS A 265 -21.99 34.96 -32.51
C HIS A 265 -20.58 34.72 -31.85
N ALA A 266 -19.49 34.76 -32.65
CA ALA A 266 -18.05 34.58 -32.33
C ALA A 266 -17.55 33.12 -32.34
N LYS A 267 -16.59 32.65 -33.17
CA LYS A 267 -15.34 33.17 -33.81
C LYS A 267 -14.11 33.24 -32.89
N ASP A 268 -13.13 32.39 -33.20
CA ASP A 268 -11.69 32.66 -33.09
C ASP A 268 -10.97 32.02 -34.30
N ALA A 269 -9.82 32.57 -34.68
CA ALA A 269 -9.11 32.25 -35.93
C ALA A 269 -7.59 32.11 -35.76
N VAL A 270 -6.93 31.56 -36.78
CA VAL A 270 -5.51 31.19 -36.85
C VAL A 270 -4.67 32.27 -37.53
N ASP A 271 -3.50 32.60 -36.95
CA ASP A 271 -2.15 32.71 -37.57
C ASP A 271 -1.17 33.24 -36.49
N GLY A 272 0.17 33.16 -36.56
CA GLY A 272 1.09 32.79 -37.64
C GLY A 272 2.11 33.92 -37.89
N GLY A 273 3.42 33.69 -37.72
CA GLY A 273 4.45 34.69 -38.09
C GLY A 273 5.76 34.71 -37.27
N ALA A 274 6.88 34.42 -37.93
CA ALA A 274 8.26 34.31 -37.42
C ALA A 274 9.01 35.65 -37.17
N GLY A 275 10.21 35.61 -36.55
CA GLY A 275 11.17 36.72 -36.61
C GLY A 275 12.43 36.70 -35.70
N HIS A 276 13.51 36.04 -36.15
CA HIS A 276 14.97 36.30 -35.98
C HIS A 276 15.60 37.10 -34.80
N GLY A 277 16.81 36.67 -34.36
CA GLY A 277 17.78 37.47 -33.61
C GLY A 277 19.03 36.67 -33.15
N ASP A 278 20.22 37.06 -33.63
CA ASP A 278 21.49 36.29 -33.56
C ASP A 278 22.27 36.28 -32.23
N GLY A 279 23.27 35.37 -32.15
CA GLY A 279 24.35 35.41 -31.17
C GLY A 279 25.28 34.19 -31.26
N ALA A 280 26.46 34.35 -31.87
CA ALA A 280 27.45 33.27 -32.06
C ALA A 280 28.79 33.59 -31.40
N ASP A 281 29.55 32.55 -31.04
CA ASP A 281 31.02 32.56 -30.98
C ASP A 281 31.55 31.13 -31.04
N GLY A 282 32.77 30.92 -31.57
CA GLY A 282 33.34 29.59 -31.76
C GLY A 282 34.87 29.56 -31.66
N ALA A 283 35.44 28.37 -31.74
CA ALA A 283 36.88 28.17 -31.94
C ALA A 283 37.14 26.84 -32.66
N ASP A 284 38.09 26.88 -33.58
CA ASP A 284 38.48 25.79 -34.50
C ASP A 284 39.89 25.27 -34.15
N HIS A 285 40.18 24.03 -34.54
CA HIS A 285 41.38 23.64 -35.29
C HIS A 285 41.47 22.11 -35.44
N GLY A 286 41.77 21.66 -36.66
CA GLY A 286 42.14 20.27 -36.95
C GLY A 286 43.43 20.21 -37.75
N ASP A 287 43.91 19.00 -37.99
CA ASP A 287 44.67 18.64 -39.19
C ASP A 287 44.52 17.13 -39.43
N GLY A 288 44.80 16.65 -40.64
CA GLY A 288 44.66 15.25 -41.01
C GLY A 288 45.76 14.73 -41.92
N SER A 289 45.90 13.41 -41.96
CA SER A 289 46.57 12.71 -43.06
C SER A 289 46.15 11.25 -43.06
N GLY A 290 45.65 10.74 -44.18
CA GLY A 290 45.28 9.33 -44.31
C GLY A 290 46.38 8.52 -45.02
N ARG A 291 46.36 7.19 -44.84
CA ARG A 291 46.82 6.24 -45.86
C ARG A 291 46.26 4.83 -45.68
N GLU A 292 45.88 4.30 -46.84
CA GLU A 292 45.92 2.88 -47.27
C GLU A 292 44.96 1.83 -46.66
N GLN A 293 44.38 1.08 -47.61
CA GLN A 293 43.35 0.05 -47.42
C GLN A 293 43.93 -1.36 -47.63
N ARG A 294 43.12 -2.36 -47.26
CA ARG A 294 43.12 -3.78 -47.66
C ARG A 294 44.00 -4.74 -46.85
N GLY A 295 43.34 -5.74 -46.25
CA GLY A 295 44.00 -6.89 -45.66
C GLY A 295 43.05 -7.90 -44.98
N LEU A 296 42.25 -8.62 -45.78
CA LEU A 296 41.64 -9.92 -45.43
C LEU A 296 40.50 -9.95 -44.39
N ASP A 297 39.28 -9.64 -44.85
CA ASP A 297 38.05 -10.16 -44.22
C ASP A 297 37.95 -11.68 -44.46
N ALA A 298 38.15 -12.47 -43.42
CA ALA A 298 37.82 -13.90 -43.41
C ALA A 298 36.48 -14.09 -42.69
N VAL A 299 35.47 -14.57 -43.44
CA VAL A 299 34.09 -14.73 -42.96
C VAL A 299 34.02 -15.76 -41.82
N ALA A 300 33.79 -15.27 -40.60
CA ALA A 300 33.29 -16.08 -39.50
C ALA A 300 31.76 -15.93 -39.46
N GLU A 301 31.05 -16.91 -40.00
CA GLU A 301 29.59 -17.07 -39.83
C GLU A 301 29.22 -16.95 -38.34
N PRO A 302 28.24 -16.11 -37.97
CA PRO A 302 27.76 -16.06 -36.60
C PRO A 302 27.03 -17.38 -36.27
N CYS A 303 27.68 -18.21 -35.47
CA CYS A 303 27.11 -19.48 -35.02
C CYS A 303 25.72 -19.24 -34.40
N ALA A 304 24.68 -19.82 -35.00
CA ALA A 304 23.30 -19.54 -34.62
C ALA A 304 23.05 -19.85 -33.13
N PRO A 305 22.42 -18.94 -32.36
CA PRO A 305 22.16 -19.17 -30.96
C PRO A 305 21.18 -20.35 -30.79
N SER A 306 21.68 -21.48 -30.29
CA SER A 306 20.86 -22.68 -30.13
C SER A 306 19.84 -22.49 -29.00
N ASN A 307 18.56 -22.29 -29.35
CA ASN A 307 17.39 -22.36 -28.47
C ASN A 307 17.57 -21.82 -27.02
N ALA A 308 18.18 -20.64 -26.88
CA ALA A 308 17.97 -19.82 -25.71
C ALA A 308 16.58 -19.18 -25.86
N ALA A 309 15.63 -19.52 -24.99
CA ALA A 309 14.32 -18.88 -24.99
C ALA A 309 14.51 -17.36 -24.83
N VAL A 310 13.94 -16.57 -25.75
CA VAL A 310 14.00 -15.11 -25.68
C VAL A 310 13.11 -14.66 -24.53
N VAL A 311 13.69 -14.57 -23.34
CA VAL A 311 13.03 -14.03 -22.14
C VAL A 311 12.66 -12.58 -22.46
N SER A 312 11.37 -12.25 -22.43
CA SER A 312 10.94 -10.89 -22.77
C SER A 312 11.30 -9.93 -21.64
N ASN A 313 11.47 -8.64 -21.95
CA ASN A 313 11.66 -7.61 -20.92
C ASN A 313 10.50 -7.58 -19.91
N ALA A 314 9.30 -8.02 -20.30
CA ALA A 314 8.16 -8.16 -19.41
C ALA A 314 8.35 -9.29 -18.38
N ASP A 315 8.90 -10.43 -18.80
CA ASP A 315 9.19 -11.57 -17.91
C ASP A 315 10.28 -11.21 -16.89
N VAL A 316 11.33 -10.49 -17.33
CA VAL A 316 12.39 -9.98 -16.44
C VAL A 316 11.82 -9.02 -15.39
N ASN A 317 10.98 -8.06 -15.82
CA ASN A 317 10.33 -7.12 -14.91
C ASN A 317 9.38 -7.82 -13.93
N ALA A 318 8.63 -8.84 -14.39
CA ALA A 318 7.73 -9.62 -13.55
C ALA A 318 8.48 -10.49 -12.52
N ALA A 319 9.62 -11.07 -12.90
CA ALA A 319 10.50 -11.80 -11.99
C ALA A 319 11.11 -10.88 -10.92
N ALA A 320 11.56 -9.66 -11.30
CA ALA A 320 12.10 -8.69 -10.36
C ALA A 320 11.05 -8.17 -9.36
N GLU A 321 9.82 -7.88 -9.82
CA GLU A 321 8.72 -7.51 -8.94
C GLU A 321 8.30 -8.66 -8.01
N ARG A 322 8.32 -9.91 -8.51
CA ARG A 322 8.10 -11.11 -7.69
C ARG A 322 9.14 -11.23 -6.58
N GLU A 323 10.44 -11.08 -6.89
CA GLU A 323 11.51 -11.12 -5.90
C GLU A 323 11.31 -10.05 -4.82
N LYS A 324 11.06 -8.81 -5.23
CA LYS A 324 10.76 -7.68 -4.33
C LYS A 324 9.58 -7.97 -3.40
N GLN A 325 8.48 -8.53 -3.92
CA GLN A 325 7.33 -8.92 -3.09
C GLN A 325 7.68 -10.03 -2.09
N LEU A 326 8.49 -11.01 -2.48
CA LEU A 326 8.95 -12.08 -1.58
C LEU A 326 9.86 -11.56 -0.46
N GLN A 327 10.76 -10.61 -0.76
CA GLN A 327 11.58 -9.94 0.25
C GLN A 327 10.71 -9.12 1.23
N GLU A 328 9.66 -8.45 0.75
CA GLU A 328 8.68 -7.76 1.62
C GLU A 328 7.93 -8.75 2.53
N VAL A 329 7.52 -9.92 2.02
CA VAL A 329 6.92 -11.01 2.83
C VAL A 329 7.89 -11.47 3.93
N VAL A 330 9.16 -11.72 3.59
CA VAL A 330 10.19 -12.13 4.56
C VAL A 330 10.34 -11.10 5.67
N SER A 331 10.43 -9.82 5.31
CA SER A 331 10.54 -8.70 6.27
C SER A 331 9.32 -8.62 7.20
N LEU A 332 8.11 -8.61 6.64
CA LEU A 332 6.86 -8.53 7.40
C LEU A 332 6.67 -9.73 8.35
N CYS A 333 6.92 -10.96 7.87
CA CYS A 333 6.88 -12.14 8.72
C CYS A 333 7.99 -12.12 9.78
N GLY A 334 9.18 -11.59 9.47
CA GLY A 334 10.24 -11.36 10.46
C GLY A 334 9.81 -10.44 11.60
N ARG A 335 9.07 -9.35 11.31
CA ARG A 335 8.51 -8.45 12.33
C ARG A 335 7.46 -9.14 13.21
N VAL A 336 6.62 -9.99 12.63
CA VAL A 336 5.64 -10.79 13.40
C VAL A 336 6.35 -11.78 14.31
N LEU A 337 7.35 -12.51 13.78
CA LEU A 337 8.10 -13.54 14.50
C LEU A 337 9.04 -13.00 15.57
N HIS A 338 9.36 -11.70 15.53
CA HIS A 338 10.07 -11.04 16.63
C HIS A 338 9.18 -10.85 17.87
N ALA A 339 7.87 -10.69 17.69
CA ALA A 339 6.91 -10.58 18.80
C ALA A 339 6.33 -11.94 19.24
N ASP A 340 6.08 -12.84 18.28
CA ASP A 340 5.59 -14.21 18.52
C ASP A 340 6.44 -15.21 17.70
N PRO A 341 7.56 -15.72 18.27
CA PRO A 341 8.43 -16.68 17.59
C PRO A 341 7.74 -18.01 17.22
N SER A 342 6.65 -18.34 17.92
CA SER A 342 5.83 -19.54 17.71
C SER A 342 4.78 -19.39 16.59
N ASN A 343 4.67 -18.23 15.95
CA ASN A 343 3.57 -17.96 15.02
C ASN A 343 3.59 -18.85 13.76
N ALA A 344 2.88 -19.97 13.78
CA ALA A 344 2.85 -20.97 12.71
C ALA A 344 2.55 -20.36 11.33
N LYS A 345 1.60 -19.42 11.26
CA LYS A 345 1.19 -18.76 10.01
C LYS A 345 2.28 -17.85 9.44
N ALA A 346 3.04 -17.15 10.29
CA ALA A 346 4.16 -16.33 9.84
C ALA A 346 5.39 -17.18 9.48
N LEU A 347 5.69 -18.24 10.25
CA LEU A 347 6.73 -19.23 9.92
C LEU A 347 6.46 -19.87 8.56
N PHE A 348 5.26 -20.38 8.32
CA PHE A 348 4.87 -20.99 7.05
C PHE A 348 5.03 -20.02 5.88
N ARG A 349 4.48 -18.79 5.99
CA ARG A 349 4.58 -17.78 4.92
C ARG A 349 6.03 -17.38 4.62
N ARG A 350 6.87 -17.23 5.65
CA ARG A 350 8.30 -16.93 5.49
C ARG A 350 9.06 -18.10 4.86
N GLY A 351 8.78 -19.33 5.29
CA GLY A 351 9.37 -20.54 4.72
C GLY A 351 9.02 -20.75 3.25
N VAL A 352 7.76 -20.54 2.86
CA VAL A 352 7.35 -20.56 1.44
C VAL A 352 8.03 -19.42 0.66
N ALA A 353 8.14 -18.21 1.23
CA ALA A 353 8.84 -17.11 0.58
C ALA A 353 10.33 -17.43 0.34
N TRP A 354 11.03 -17.99 1.33
CA TRP A 354 12.40 -18.47 1.16
C TRP A 354 12.53 -19.54 0.08
N ARG A 355 11.60 -20.51 0.01
CA ARG A 355 11.59 -21.52 -1.06
C ARG A 355 11.46 -20.88 -2.45
N LEU A 356 10.60 -19.87 -2.57
CA LEU A 356 10.38 -19.16 -3.84
C LEU A 356 11.55 -18.22 -4.22
N LEU A 357 12.42 -17.87 -3.26
CA LEU A 357 13.69 -17.17 -3.45
C LEU A 357 14.89 -18.11 -3.69
N GLY A 358 14.72 -19.44 -3.53
CA GLY A 358 15.81 -20.43 -3.64
C GLY A 358 16.60 -20.68 -2.34
N GLU A 359 16.24 -20.03 -1.24
CA GLU A 359 16.90 -20.15 0.08
C GLU A 359 16.43 -21.41 0.82
N LEU A 360 16.71 -22.59 0.26
CA LEU A 360 16.09 -23.86 0.66
C LEU A 360 16.35 -24.27 2.12
N GLU A 361 17.53 -24.02 2.67
CA GLU A 361 17.83 -24.33 4.08
C GLU A 361 17.02 -23.45 5.04
N ARG A 362 16.87 -22.15 4.74
CA ARG A 362 16.02 -21.24 5.53
C ARG A 362 14.54 -21.63 5.41
N ALA A 363 14.10 -21.97 4.19
CA ALA A 363 12.76 -22.47 3.93
C ALA A 363 12.45 -23.72 4.76
N ARG A 364 13.37 -24.69 4.77
CA ARG A 364 13.27 -25.91 5.56
C ARG A 364 13.17 -25.63 7.05
N ALA A 365 14.05 -24.78 7.59
CA ALA A 365 14.05 -24.44 9.02
C ALA A 365 12.72 -23.80 9.46
N ASP A 366 12.23 -22.80 8.71
CA ASP A 366 10.96 -22.13 8.99
C ASP A 366 9.76 -23.08 8.87
N LEU A 367 9.72 -23.94 7.87
CA LEU A 367 8.64 -24.92 7.68
C LEU A 367 8.66 -26.04 8.75
N GLN A 368 9.84 -26.45 9.22
CA GLN A 368 9.95 -27.39 10.35
C GLN A 368 9.50 -26.75 11.67
N ALA A 369 9.81 -25.48 11.90
CA ALA A 369 9.31 -24.72 13.04
C ALA A 369 7.78 -24.53 12.97
N ALA A 370 7.23 -24.22 11.79
CA ALA A 370 5.78 -24.11 11.57
C ALA A 370 5.05 -25.43 11.88
N LEU A 371 5.65 -26.56 11.46
CA LEU A 371 5.11 -27.89 11.74
C LEU A 371 5.07 -28.17 13.24
N GLY A 372 6.16 -27.87 13.97
CA GLY A 372 6.21 -28.03 15.42
C GLY A 372 5.21 -27.15 16.17
N ALA A 373 4.98 -25.92 15.71
CA ALA A 373 4.01 -25.00 16.30
C ALA A 373 2.56 -25.52 16.16
N GLU A 374 2.11 -25.94 14.96
CA GLU A 374 0.75 -26.48 14.76
C GLU A 374 0.53 -27.82 15.51
N GLN A 375 1.60 -28.57 15.81
CA GLN A 375 1.55 -29.79 16.63
C GLN A 375 1.51 -29.48 18.14
N ALA A 376 2.24 -28.46 18.60
CA ALA A 376 2.13 -28.01 19.99
C ALA A 376 0.72 -27.43 20.28
N GLU A 377 0.08 -26.79 19.30
CA GLU A 377 -1.32 -26.36 19.40
C GLU A 377 -2.30 -27.54 19.52
N SER A 378 -2.07 -28.69 18.85
CA SER A 378 -2.96 -29.86 18.97
C SER A 378 -2.85 -30.57 20.32
N ASP A 379 -1.65 -30.64 20.89
CA ASP A 379 -1.42 -31.38 22.14
C ASP A 379 -1.90 -30.60 23.39
N GLY A 380 -2.07 -29.27 23.27
CA GLY A 380 -2.55 -28.39 24.34
C GLY A 380 -4.07 -28.15 24.37
N GLY A 381 -4.82 -28.57 23.33
CA GLY A 381 -6.21 -28.17 23.11
C GLY A 381 -7.23 -29.31 23.14
N VAL A 382 -7.59 -29.80 24.32
CA VAL A 382 -8.56 -30.92 24.49
C VAL A 382 -9.99 -30.57 24.05
N ASP A 383 -10.35 -29.27 24.03
CA ASP A 383 -11.71 -28.77 23.77
C ASP A 383 -11.84 -27.93 22.46
N ALA A 384 -11.03 -28.20 21.44
CA ALA A 384 -11.11 -27.48 20.16
C ALA A 384 -12.36 -27.86 19.34
N PRO A 385 -13.11 -26.91 18.75
CA PRO A 385 -14.30 -27.22 17.95
C PRO A 385 -13.92 -27.93 16.64
N GLU A 386 -14.77 -28.87 16.20
CA GLU A 386 -14.52 -29.79 15.07
C GLU A 386 -14.06 -29.09 13.76
N GLN A 387 -14.57 -27.88 13.48
CA GLN A 387 -14.13 -27.07 12.35
C GLN A 387 -12.67 -26.60 12.46
N ALA A 388 -12.22 -26.22 13.67
CA ALA A 388 -10.83 -25.82 13.89
C ALA A 388 -9.88 -27.02 13.70
N SER A 389 -10.29 -28.21 14.14
CA SER A 389 -9.54 -29.47 13.95
C SER A 389 -9.39 -29.82 12.46
N HIS A 390 -10.45 -29.63 11.66
CA HIS A 390 -10.39 -29.83 10.21
C HIS A 390 -9.50 -28.79 9.51
N GLU A 391 -9.61 -27.50 9.87
CA GLU A 391 -8.71 -26.45 9.34
C GLU A 391 -7.24 -26.70 9.72
N GLN A 392 -6.96 -27.12 10.95
CA GLN A 392 -5.62 -27.47 11.43
C GLN A 392 -5.04 -28.68 10.67
N GLY A 393 -5.85 -29.70 10.41
CA GLY A 393 -5.48 -30.82 9.54
C GLY A 393 -5.09 -30.38 8.12
N GLY A 394 -5.83 -29.41 7.56
CA GLY A 394 -5.49 -28.77 6.28
C GLY A 394 -4.13 -28.06 6.30
N ARG A 395 -3.88 -27.21 7.31
CA ARG A 395 -2.59 -26.50 7.47
C ARG A 395 -1.41 -27.48 7.64
N LEU A 396 -1.59 -28.52 8.45
CA LEU A 396 -0.62 -29.59 8.63
C LEU A 396 -0.28 -30.32 7.31
N HIS A 397 -1.26 -30.50 6.42
CA HIS A 397 -1.04 -31.07 5.10
C HIS A 397 -0.26 -30.11 4.18
N GLU A 398 -0.63 -28.82 4.13
CA GLU A 398 0.08 -27.79 3.35
C GLU A 398 1.56 -27.67 3.76
N ILE A 399 1.86 -27.61 5.06
CA ILE A 399 3.24 -27.54 5.58
C ILE A 399 4.05 -28.78 5.15
N LYS A 400 3.46 -29.98 5.24
CA LYS A 400 4.11 -31.24 4.83
C LYS A 400 4.35 -31.29 3.32
N ALA A 401 3.43 -30.78 2.51
CA ALA A 401 3.59 -30.69 1.06
C ALA A 401 4.74 -29.73 0.67
N GLU A 402 4.76 -28.53 1.25
CA GLU A 402 5.83 -27.55 1.01
C GLU A 402 7.20 -28.07 1.49
N LEU A 403 7.28 -28.79 2.63
CA LEU A 403 8.50 -29.52 3.05
C LEU A 403 8.91 -30.63 2.06
N GLY A 404 7.96 -31.30 1.44
CA GLY A 404 8.20 -32.28 0.37
C GLY A 404 8.89 -31.63 -0.84
N LEU A 405 8.38 -30.49 -1.29
CA LEU A 405 8.96 -29.70 -2.39
C LEU A 405 10.39 -29.24 -2.06
N VAL A 406 10.64 -28.71 -0.85
CA VAL A 406 12.00 -28.30 -0.45
C VAL A 406 12.98 -29.48 -0.52
N ARG A 407 12.62 -30.67 -0.03
CA ARG A 407 13.49 -31.86 -0.11
C ARG A 407 13.76 -32.29 -1.55
N GLN A 408 12.78 -32.18 -2.44
CA GLN A 408 12.96 -32.50 -3.87
C GLN A 408 13.93 -31.52 -4.54
N LEU A 409 13.81 -30.22 -4.26
CA LEU A 409 14.69 -29.19 -4.79
C LEU A 409 16.13 -29.34 -4.25
N GLN A 410 16.30 -29.55 -2.94
CA GLN A 410 17.62 -29.81 -2.33
C GLN A 410 18.31 -31.03 -2.95
N LYS A 411 17.56 -32.11 -3.22
CA LYS A 411 18.09 -33.28 -3.91
C LYS A 411 18.50 -32.95 -5.35
N ALA A 412 17.68 -32.20 -6.08
CA ALA A 412 17.97 -31.81 -7.45
C ALA A 412 19.21 -30.90 -7.57
N GLU A 413 19.44 -30.00 -6.62
CA GLU A 413 20.66 -29.20 -6.52
C GLU A 413 21.89 -30.08 -6.30
N LEU A 414 21.85 -30.94 -5.28
CA LEU A 414 22.94 -31.87 -4.96
C LEU A 414 23.26 -32.82 -6.13
N ASP A 415 22.26 -33.29 -6.86
CA ASP A 415 22.46 -34.16 -8.02
C ASP A 415 23.03 -33.38 -9.24
N ARG A 416 22.67 -32.10 -9.42
CA ARG A 416 23.31 -31.20 -10.41
C ARG A 416 24.78 -30.94 -10.09
N GLU A 417 25.12 -30.69 -8.82
CA GLU A 417 26.51 -30.49 -8.38
C GLU A 417 27.36 -31.73 -8.63
N LYS A 418 26.86 -32.92 -8.28
CA LYS A 418 27.53 -34.20 -8.57
C LYS A 418 27.77 -34.38 -10.06
N ASP A 419 26.80 -34.03 -10.91
CA ASP A 419 26.95 -34.17 -12.36
C ASP A 419 27.89 -33.12 -12.97
N LEU A 420 27.94 -31.90 -12.43
CA LEU A 420 28.95 -30.90 -12.76
C LEU A 420 30.36 -31.42 -12.39
N TYR A 421 30.52 -31.96 -11.18
CA TYR A 421 31.78 -32.57 -10.73
C TYR A 421 32.23 -33.72 -11.63
N LYS A 422 31.32 -34.64 -12.00
CA LYS A 422 31.60 -35.72 -12.97
C LYS A 422 31.96 -35.21 -14.36
N ARG A 423 31.47 -34.03 -14.78
CA ARG A 423 31.85 -33.41 -16.08
C ARG A 423 33.26 -32.83 -16.01
N MET A 424 33.58 -32.07 -14.95
CA MET A 424 34.93 -31.54 -14.73
C MET A 424 35.96 -32.66 -14.63
N LEU A 425 35.68 -33.74 -13.88
CA LEU A 425 36.59 -34.86 -13.75
C LEU A 425 36.89 -35.52 -15.12
N ARG A 426 35.88 -35.68 -15.98
CA ARG A 426 36.02 -36.20 -17.36
C ARG A 426 36.71 -35.25 -18.35
N GLN A 427 36.98 -34.01 -17.97
CA GLN A 427 37.77 -33.07 -18.77
C GLN A 427 39.24 -33.03 -18.34
N HIS A 428 39.58 -33.63 -17.20
CA HIS A 428 40.94 -33.69 -16.65
C HIS A 428 41.56 -35.11 -16.70
N THR A 429 40.81 -36.09 -17.21
CA THR A 429 41.26 -37.48 -17.51
C THR A 429 41.27 -37.72 -19.02
#